data_AF-A0A6J4L1C1-F1
#
_entry.id   AF-A0A6J4L1C1-F1
#
_cell.length_a   1.000
_cell.length_b   1.000
_cell.length_c   1.000
_cell.angle_alpha   90.00
_cell.angle_beta   90.00
_cell.angle_gamma   90.00
#
_symmetry.space_group_name_H-M   'P 1'
#
loop_
_entity.id
_entity.type
_entity.pdbx_description
1 polymer ?
#
loop_
_entity_poly.entity_id
_entity_poly.type
_entity_poly.pdbx_seq_one_letter_code
_entity_poly.pdbx_strand_id
1 'polypeptide(L)'
;MRLNVYVRSDDALVVFPDLFKPPAGLESECPLRMAGWIDAERVPLSDALVEQMVSTGYGVASGRDAVIFRSALLEGEDIAASV
;
A
#
# COMPACT_ATOMS: atom_id res chain seq x y z
N MET A 1 -6.35 9.54 -6.87
CA MET A 1 -5.06 9.75 -6.15
C MET A 1 -4.29 8.44 -6.12
N ARG A 2 -3.00 8.43 -6.48
CA ARG A 2 -2.19 7.20 -6.49
C ARG A 2 -1.73 6.81 -5.06
N LEU A 3 -1.86 5.53 -4.73
CA LEU A 3 -1.34 4.92 -3.51
C LEU A 3 -0.32 3.85 -3.88
N ASN A 4 0.91 4.01 -3.42
CA ASN A 4 1.96 3.00 -3.53
C ASN A 4 1.76 1.93 -2.44
N VAL A 5 1.77 0.67 -2.85
CA VAL A 5 1.50 -0.47 -1.96
C VAL A 5 2.78 -1.29 -1.82
N TYR A 6 3.16 -1.56 -0.59
CA TYR A 6 4.32 -2.35 -0.22
C TYR A 6 3.89 -3.55 0.61
N VAL A 7 4.62 -4.65 0.48
CA VAL A 7 4.49 -5.82 1.35
C VAL A 7 5.59 -5.77 2.40
N ARG A 8 5.21 -5.85 3.67
CA ARG A 8 6.12 -6.02 4.81
C ARG A 8 6.45 -7.51 5.00
N SER A 9 7.52 -7.83 5.72
CA SER A 9 7.97 -9.20 5.98
C SER A 9 6.93 -10.13 6.63
N ASP A 10 5.92 -9.59 7.32
CA ASP A 10 4.79 -10.33 7.91
C ASP A 10 3.56 -10.43 6.97
N ASP A 11 3.75 -10.14 5.69
CA ASP A 11 2.72 -10.08 4.64
C ASP A 11 1.65 -8.99 4.86
N ALA A 12 1.91 -8.02 5.75
CA ALA A 12 1.06 -6.84 5.87
C ALA A 12 1.23 -5.92 4.65
N LEU A 13 0.13 -5.36 4.18
CA LEU A 13 0.13 -4.37 3.10
C LEU A 13 0.24 -2.97 3.69
N VAL A 14 1.35 -2.30 3.40
CA VAL A 14 1.62 -0.93 3.81
C VAL A 14 1.40 -0.02 2.62
N VAL A 15 0.63 1.04 2.82
CA VAL A 15 0.13 1.92 1.75
C VAL A 15 0.59 3.34 2.00
N PHE A 16 1.21 3.95 0.98
CA PHE A 16 1.68 5.33 1.00
C PHE A 16 0.97 6.12 -0.10
N PRO A 17 0.40 7.31 0.18
CA PRO A 17 0.03 8.21 -0.89
C PRO A 17 1.28 8.61 -1.69
N ASP A 18 1.16 8.77 -3.01
CA ASP A 18 2.31 8.96 -3.93
C ASP A 18 3.20 10.18 -3.60
N LEU A 19 2.65 11.15 -2.88
CA LEU A 19 3.37 12.32 -2.38
C LEU A 19 4.30 12.01 -1.20
N PHE A 20 4.17 10.84 -0.58
CA PHE A 20 4.95 10.41 0.57
C PHE A 20 5.90 9.28 0.17
N LYS A 21 7.15 9.41 0.60
CA LYS A 21 8.13 8.32 0.56
C LYS A 21 8.04 7.52 1.86
N PRO A 22 8.34 6.21 1.84
CA PRO A 22 8.55 5.46 3.07
C PRO A 22 9.56 6.20 3.96
N PRO A 23 9.27 6.41 5.25
CA PRO A 23 10.25 7.01 6.14
C PRO A 23 11.45 6.08 6.28
N ALA A 24 12.67 6.63 6.23
CA ALA A 24 13.91 5.85 6.22
C ALA A 24 14.03 4.87 7.41
N GLY A 25 13.43 5.19 8.56
CA GLY A 25 13.36 4.29 9.71
C GLY A 25 12.52 3.04 9.45
N LEU A 26 11.39 3.18 8.74
CA LEU A 26 10.51 2.07 8.43
C LEU A 26 11.16 1.10 7.44
N GLU A 27 11.91 1.61 6.44
CA GLU A 27 12.67 0.76 5.51
C GLU A 27 13.80 -0.01 6.21
N SER A 28 14.41 0.58 7.24
CA SER A 28 15.51 -0.03 7.99
C SER A 28 15.03 -1.04 9.05
N GLU A 29 13.90 -0.78 9.71
CA GLU A 29 13.35 -1.64 10.77
C GLU A 29 12.47 -2.76 10.20
N CYS A 30 11.85 -2.53 9.04
CA CYS A 30 10.94 -3.45 8.40
C CYS A 30 11.16 -3.43 6.88
N PRO A 31 11.74 -4.49 6.29
CA PRO A 31 11.92 -4.58 4.85
C PRO A 31 10.56 -4.45 4.15
N LEU A 32 10.42 -3.39 3.35
CA LEU A 32 9.25 -3.13 2.51
C LEU A 32 9.60 -3.47 1.06
N ARG A 33 8.81 -4.35 0.44
CA ARG A 33 8.93 -4.66 -0.99
C ARG A 33 7.78 -4.03 -1.73
N MET A 34 8.07 -3.20 -2.74
CA MET A 34 7.03 -2.62 -3.60
C MET A 34 6.21 -3.75 -4.25
N ALA A 35 4.90 -3.73 -4.03
CA ALA A 35 3.94 -4.63 -4.67
C ALA A 35 3.37 -4.01 -5.95
N GLY A 36 3.19 -2.69 -5.95
CA GLY A 36 2.60 -1.95 -7.05
C GLY A 36 1.94 -0.68 -6.55
N TRP A 37 0.94 -0.22 -7.27
CA TRP A 37 0.20 0.98 -6.93
C TRP A 37 -1.27 0.80 -7.28
N ILE A 38 -2.14 1.53 -6.58
CA ILE A 38 -3.56 1.61 -6.91
C ILE A 38 -4.01 3.05 -7.06
N ASP A 39 -5.11 3.27 -7.77
CA ASP A 39 -5.79 4.56 -7.76
C ASP A 39 -6.89 4.54 -6.69
N ALA A 40 -6.70 5.33 -5.62
CA ALA A 40 -7.65 5.46 -4.52
C ALA A 40 -9.06 5.87 -4.97
N GLU A 41 -9.20 6.58 -6.10
CA GLU A 41 -10.52 6.99 -6.60
C GLU A 41 -11.31 5.82 -7.19
N ARG A 42 -10.64 4.73 -7.54
CA ARG A 42 -11.25 3.51 -8.09
C ARG A 42 -11.62 2.50 -7.01
N VAL A 43 -11.27 2.78 -5.76
CA VAL A 43 -11.28 1.79 -4.68
C VAL A 43 -11.96 2.37 -3.44
N PRO A 44 -13.01 1.72 -2.90
CA PRO A 44 -13.67 2.20 -1.68
C PRO A 44 -12.81 1.88 -0.45
N LEU A 45 -11.99 2.84 -0.03
CA LEU A 45 -11.16 2.75 1.18
C LEU A 45 -12.01 2.93 2.44
N SER A 46 -11.65 2.24 3.53
CA SER A 46 -12.26 2.51 4.84
C SER A 46 -11.84 3.86 5.42
N ASP A 47 -12.72 4.50 6.18
CA ASP A 47 -12.42 5.75 6.90
C ASP A 47 -11.22 5.59 7.84
N ALA A 48 -11.08 4.42 8.47
CA ALA A 48 -9.98 4.11 9.38
C ALA A 48 -8.62 4.14 8.66
N LEU A 49 -8.54 3.57 7.45
CA LEU A 49 -7.32 3.61 6.65
C LEU A 49 -7.00 5.04 6.19
N VAL A 50 -8.02 5.79 5.79
CA VAL A 50 -7.87 7.20 5.39
C VAL A 50 -7.35 8.04 6.57
N GLU A 51 -7.94 7.89 7.74
CA GLU A 51 -7.53 8.59 8.96
C GLU A 51 -6.07 8.26 9.34
N GLN A 52 -5.67 6.99 9.24
CA GLN A 52 -4.29 6.58 9.51
C GLN A 52 -3.29 7.24 8.55
N MET A 53 -3.63 7.29 7.25
CA MET A 53 -2.80 7.97 6.24
C MET A 53 -2.68 9.47 6.50
N VAL A 54 -3.77 10.13 6.89
CA VAL A 54 -3.75 11.56 7.24
C VAL A 54 -2.90 11.82 8.49
N SER A 55 -2.99 10.95 9.50
CA SER A 55 -2.28 11.12 10.77
C SER A 55 -0.79 10.79 10.68
N THR A 56 -0.41 9.76 9.92
CA THR A 56 0.94 9.19 9.96
C THR A 56 1.69 9.26 8.63
N GLY A 57 1.03 9.69 7.55
CA GLY A 57 1.59 9.71 6.19
C GLY A 57 1.54 8.36 5.48
N TYR A 58 1.10 7.29 6.15
CA TYR A 58 0.91 5.97 5.57
C TYR A 58 -0.21 5.20 6.28
N GLY A 59 -0.64 4.09 5.72
CA GLY A 59 -1.65 3.21 6.32
C GLY A 59 -1.23 1.75 6.25
N VAL A 60 -1.76 0.93 7.15
CA VAL A 60 -1.62 -0.53 7.07
C VAL A 60 -2.98 -1.10 6.72
N ALA A 61 -3.12 -1.59 5.49
CA ALA A 61 -4.38 -2.15 5.04
C ALA A 61 -4.67 -3.47 5.78
N SER A 62 -5.87 -3.58 6.33
CA SER A 62 -6.33 -4.75 7.07
C SER A 62 -7.77 -5.09 6.71
N GLY A 63 -8.22 -6.30 7.08
CA GLY A 63 -9.59 -6.76 6.82
C GLY A 63 -10.04 -6.56 5.37
N ARG A 64 -11.11 -5.80 5.18
CA ARG A 64 -11.68 -5.50 3.86
C ARG A 64 -10.70 -4.76 2.95
N ASP A 65 -9.97 -3.78 3.46
CA ASP A 65 -9.02 -3.01 2.66
C ASP A 65 -7.96 -3.94 2.08
N ALA A 66 -7.36 -4.80 2.92
CA ALA A 66 -6.34 -5.75 2.48
C ALA A 66 -6.83 -6.67 1.34
N VAL A 67 -8.07 -7.15 1.40
CA VAL A 67 -8.66 -7.97 0.32
C VAL A 67 -8.75 -7.16 -0.97
N ILE A 68 -9.25 -5.93 -0.89
CA ILE A 68 -9.41 -5.06 -2.05
C ILE A 68 -8.07 -4.72 -2.69
N PHE A 69 -7.06 -4.33 -1.89
CA PHE A 69 -5.73 -4.04 -2.41
C PHE A 69 -5.11 -5.27 -3.09
N ARG A 70 -5.25 -6.47 -2.52
CA ARG A 70 -4.74 -7.69 -3.15
C ARG A 70 -5.42 -7.98 -4.47
N SER A 71 -6.74 -7.86 -4.54
CA SER A 71 -7.48 -8.05 -5.79
C SER A 71 -7.06 -7.01 -6.84
N ALA A 72 -6.96 -5.73 -6.47
CA ALA A 72 -6.56 -4.67 -7.38
C ALA A 72 -5.12 -4.84 -7.91
N LEU A 73 -4.21 -5.36 -7.07
CA LEU A 73 -2.84 -5.66 -7.47
C LEU A 73 -2.75 -6.88 -8.41
N LEU A 74 -3.64 -7.86 -8.26
CA LEU A 74 -3.74 -9.01 -9.17
C LEU A 74 -4.38 -8.62 -10.51
N GLU A 75 -5.38 -7.74 -10.50
CA GLU A 75 -6.02 -7.23 -11.71
C GLU A 75 -5.12 -6.27 -12.50
N GLY A 76 -4.15 -5.66 -11.82
CA GLY A 76 -3.15 -4.75 -12.39
C GLY A 76 -1.89 -5.43 -12.93
N GLU A 77 -1.96 -6.71 -13.34
CA GLU A 77 -0.86 -7.44 -13.97
C GLU A 77 -0.34 -6.72 -15.23
N ASP A 78 0.60 -5.79 -15.04
CA ASP A 78 1.77 -5.74 -15.89
C ASP A 78 2.95 -6.18 -15.03
N ILE A 79 3.30 -7.43 -15.28
CA ILE A 79 4.25 -8.24 -14.55
C ILE A 79 5.62 -7.56 -14.68
N ALA A 80 6.09 -6.91 -13.61
CA ALA A 80 7.52 -6.69 -13.43
C ALA A 80 8.21 -8.03 -13.11
N ALA A 81 8.01 -9.05 -13.96
CA ALA A 81 9.01 -10.07 -14.20
C ALA A 81 9.96 -9.48 -15.24
N SER A 82 11.01 -8.85 -14.77
CA SER A 82 12.27 -8.78 -15.50
C SER A 82 13.36 -8.60 -14.47
N VAL A 83 13.91 -9.76 -14.10
CA VAL A 83 15.32 -10.07 -13.75
C VAL A 83 16.01 -9.12 -12.76
#